data_AF-A0A0F9H6L6-F1
#
_entry.id   AF-A0A0F9H6L6-F1
#
_cell.length_a   1.000
_cell.length_b   1.000
_cell.length_c   1.000
_cell.angle_alpha   90.00
_cell.angle_beta   90.00
_cell.angle_gamma   90.00
#
_symmetry.space_group_name_H-M   'P 1'
#
loop_
_entity.id
_entity.type
_entity.pdbx_description
1 polymer ?
#
loop_
_entity_poly.entity_id
_entity_poly.type
_entity_poly.pdbx_seq_one_letter_code
_entity_poly.pdbx_strand_id
1 'polypeptide(L)'
;MGDGKMPEELYLLFEIKRYGAINVLGRPMSALEIKRIGIAENIVNICYERGSESNKADWMNQNPDKANLFNYALGLALEKGLIDA
;
A
#
# COMPACT_ATOMS: atom_id res chain seq x y z
N MET A 1 -5.44 11.49 16.87
CA MET A 1 -4.46 11.23 15.79
C MET A 1 -3.67 10.03 16.26
N GLY A 2 -3.85 8.86 15.64
CA GLY A 2 -3.13 7.67 16.08
C GLY A 2 -1.67 7.78 15.66
N ASP A 3 -0.76 7.54 16.60
CA ASP A 3 0.69 7.50 16.39
C ASP A 3 1.09 6.24 15.59
N GLY A 4 0.46 6.05 14.43
CA GLY A 4 0.65 4.90 13.57
C GLY A 4 2.06 4.91 13.03
N LYS A 5 2.94 4.11 13.63
CA LYS A 5 4.24 3.80 13.05
C LYS A 5 4.01 3.37 11.60
N MET A 6 4.76 3.99 10.68
CA MET A 6 4.76 3.57 9.29
C MET A 6 5.03 2.06 9.24
N PRO A 7 4.19 1.27 8.53
CA PRO A 7 4.45 -0.15 8.31
C PRO A 7 5.89 -0.40 7.86
N GLU A 8 6.52 -1.45 8.40
CA GLU A 8 7.95 -1.71 8.18
C GLU A 8 8.27 -1.88 6.69
N GLU A 9 7.34 -2.43 5.90
CA GLU A 9 7.47 -2.59 4.46
C GLU A 9 7.46 -1.24 3.72
N LEU A 10 6.68 -0.26 4.21
CA LEU A 10 6.66 1.10 3.66
C LEU A 10 7.91 1.88 4.06
N TYR A 11 8.38 1.67 5.29
CA TYR A 11 9.64 2.24 5.74
C TYR A 11 10.81 1.69 4.90
N LEU A 12 10.87 0.38 4.68
CA LEU A 12 11.87 -0.24 3.83
C LEU A 12 11.81 0.29 2.39
N LEU A 13 10.60 0.44 1.83
CA LEU A 13 10.40 1.05 0.52
C LEU A 13 10.91 2.50 0.48
N PHE A 14 10.62 3.29 1.51
CA PHE A 14 11.09 4.67 1.61
C PHE A 14 12.62 4.74 1.62
N GLU A 15 13.27 3.90 2.43
CA GLU A 15 14.73 3.79 2.49
C GLU A 15 15.30 3.38 1.13
N ILE A 16 14.70 2.39 0.45
CA ILE A 16 15.12 1.94 -0.89
C ILE A 16 15.02 3.07 -1.91
N LYS A 17 13.95 3.88 -1.88
CA LYS A 17 13.79 5.04 -2.79
C LYS A 17 14.81 6.13 -2.50
N ARG A 18 15.12 6.36 -1.23
CA ARG A 18 16.01 7.44 -0.78
C ARG A 18 17.48 7.12 -1.01
N TYR A 19 17.91 5.92 -0.67
CA TYR A 19 19.32 5.52 -0.66
C TYR A 19 19.68 4.54 -1.78
N GLY A 20 18.69 3.97 -2.46
CA GLY A 20 18.88 2.94 -3.46
C GLY A 20 18.94 1.54 -2.86
N ALA A 21 18.39 0.56 -3.57
CA ALA A 21 18.29 -0.83 -3.12
C ALA A 21 19.63 -1.44 -2.68
N ILE A 22 20.73 -1.13 -3.39
CA ILE A 22 22.05 -1.69 -3.09
C ILE A 22 22.60 -1.20 -1.74
N ASN A 23 22.31 0.04 -1.35
CA ASN A 23 22.79 0.62 -0.10
C ASN A 23 21.94 0.16 1.10
N VAL A 24 20.65 -0.14 0.88
CA VAL A 24 19.74 -0.59 1.93
C VAL A 24 19.83 -2.10 2.15
N LEU A 25 19.91 -2.88 1.07
CA LEU A 25 19.87 -4.34 1.13
C LEU A 25 21.25 -5.01 1.02
N GLY A 26 22.30 -4.24 0.68
CA GLY A 26 23.65 -4.79 0.41
C GLY A 26 23.74 -5.61 -0.88
N ARG A 27 22.67 -5.63 -1.69
CA ARG A 27 22.57 -6.39 -2.94
C ARG A 27 21.61 -5.72 -3.92
N PRO A 28 21.70 -6.02 -5.24
CA PRO A 28 20.67 -5.62 -6.18
C PRO A 28 19.34 -6.33 -5.89
N MET A 29 18.24 -5.64 -6.21
CA MET A 29 16.91 -6.23 -6.21
C MET A 29 16.63 -6.98 -7.50
N SER A 30 15.97 -8.12 -7.39
CA SER A 30 15.41 -8.83 -8.53
C SER A 30 14.19 -8.11 -9.10
N ALA A 31 13.87 -8.39 -10.37
CA ALA A 31 12.68 -7.84 -11.03
C ALA A 31 11.38 -8.19 -10.28
N LEU A 32 11.30 -9.37 -9.68
CA LEU A 32 10.14 -9.80 -8.90
C LEU A 32 10.01 -9.02 -7.58
N GLU A 33 11.11 -8.69 -6.92
CA GLU A 33 11.09 -7.86 -5.71
C GLU A 33 10.66 -6.44 -6.02
N ILE A 34 11.18 -5.84 -7.10
CA ILE A 34 10.74 -4.52 -7.59
C ILE A 34 9.23 -4.53 -7.84
N LYS A 35 8.73 -5.55 -8.54
CA LYS A 35 7.30 -5.68 -8.86
C LYS A 35 6.45 -5.81 -7.60
N ARG A 36 6.86 -6.64 -6.65
CA ARG A 36 6.12 -6.84 -5.38
C ARG A 36 6.03 -5.56 -4.57
N ILE A 37 7.15 -4.85 -4.44
CA ILE A 37 7.21 -3.58 -3.72
C ILE A 37 6.33 -2.53 -4.41
N GLY A 38 6.38 -2.44 -5.74
CA GLY A 38 5.51 -1.51 -6.50
C GLY A 38 4.02 -1.81 -6.34
N ILE A 39 3.64 -3.10 -6.25
CA ILE A 39 2.25 -3.49 -5.96
C ILE A 39 1.86 -3.07 -4.54
N ALA A 40 2.71 -3.35 -3.55
CA ALA A 40 2.46 -2.97 -2.16
C ALA A 40 2.30 -1.46 -1.99
N GLU A 41 3.17 -0.68 -2.64
CA GLU A 41 3.09 0.78 -2.68
C GLU A 41 1.75 1.24 -3.27
N ASN A 42 1.35 0.68 -4.40
CA ASN A 42 0.11 1.07 -5.06
C ASN A 42 -1.12 0.82 -4.17
N ILE A 43 -1.18 -0.33 -3.50
CA ILE A 43 -2.26 -0.65 -2.55
C ILE A 43 -2.30 0.38 -1.42
N VAL A 44 -1.16 0.70 -0.83
CA VAL A 44 -1.07 1.68 0.25
C VAL A 44 -1.51 3.07 -0.20
N ASN A 45 -1.04 3.52 -1.37
CA ASN A 45 -1.42 4.81 -1.93
C ASN A 45 -2.93 4.87 -2.19
N ILE A 46 -3.52 3.79 -2.71
CA ILE A 46 -4.97 3.68 -2.90
C ILE A 46 -5.72 3.80 -1.56
N CYS A 47 -5.23 3.14 -0.50
CA CYS A 47 -5.83 3.26 0.83
C CYS A 47 -5.75 4.68 1.38
N TYR A 48 -4.62 5.38 1.19
CA TYR A 48 -4.46 6.78 1.60
C TYR A 48 -5.33 7.74 0.79
N GLU A 49 -5.32 7.63 -0.55
CA GLU A 49 -6.17 8.41 -1.46
C GLU A 49 -7.63 8.26 -1.05
N ARG A 50 -8.08 7.01 -0.84
CA ARG A 50 -9.44 6.74 -0.39
C ARG A 50 -9.73 7.34 0.98
N GLY A 51 -8.80 7.23 1.93
CA GLY A 51 -8.95 7.80 3.28
C GLY A 51 -9.05 9.33 3.30
N SER A 52 -8.48 10.01 2.30
CA SER A 52 -8.57 11.47 2.14
C SER A 52 -9.88 11.94 1.50
N GLU A 53 -10.61 11.04 0.83
CA GLU A 53 -11.84 11.37 0.10
C GLU A 53 -13.09 11.27 0.98
N SER A 54 -13.87 12.36 1.00
CA SER A 54 -15.08 12.45 1.82
C SER A 54 -16.23 11.61 1.24
N ASN A 55 -16.35 11.52 -0.09
CA ASN A 55 -17.38 10.73 -0.75
C ASN A 55 -16.84 9.41 -1.33
N LYS A 56 -17.11 8.32 -0.61
CA LYS A 56 -16.73 6.95 -1.01
C LYS A 56 -17.27 6.56 -2.37
N ALA A 57 -18.56 6.80 -2.60
CA ALA A 57 -19.27 6.27 -3.76
C ALA A 57 -18.78 6.96 -5.04
N ASP A 58 -18.60 8.28 -4.99
CA ASP A 58 -18.09 9.04 -6.12
C ASP A 58 -16.65 8.65 -6.47
N TRP A 59 -15.78 8.52 -5.46
CA TRP A 59 -14.40 8.09 -5.71
C TRP A 59 -14.34 6.69 -6.34
N MET A 60 -15.18 5.76 -5.89
CA MET A 60 -15.25 4.41 -6.45
C MET A 60 -15.73 4.41 -7.90
N ASN A 61 -16.72 5.25 -8.23
CA ASN A 61 -17.21 5.40 -9.60
C ASN A 61 -16.17 6.01 -10.54
N GLN A 62 -15.37 6.96 -10.05
CA GLN A 62 -14.31 7.60 -10.81
C GLN A 62 -13.06 6.72 -10.96
N ASN A 63 -12.85 5.77 -10.03
CA ASN A 63 -11.65 4.93 -9.97
C ASN A 63 -12.01 3.43 -9.84
N PRO A 64 -12.70 2.82 -10.82
CA PRO A 64 -13.25 1.47 -10.69
C PRO A 64 -12.19 0.39 -10.41
N ASP A 65 -11.02 0.47 -11.07
CA ASP A 65 -9.93 -0.51 -10.86
C ASP A 65 -9.30 -0.39 -9.48
N LYS A 66 -9.07 0.86 -9.01
CA LYS A 66 -8.57 1.11 -7.66
C LYS A 66 -9.59 0.68 -6.60
N ALA A 67 -10.88 0.90 -6.85
CA ALA A 67 -11.96 0.48 -5.97
C ALA A 67 -12.03 -1.04 -5.83
N ASN A 68 -11.87 -1.78 -6.93
CA ASN A 68 -11.81 -3.24 -6.89
C ASN A 68 -10.63 -3.74 -6.05
N LEU A 69 -9.43 -3.18 -6.26
CA LEU A 69 -8.25 -3.55 -5.50
C LEU A 69 -8.38 -3.17 -4.01
N PHE A 70 -8.95 -2.00 -3.71
CA PHE A 70 -9.21 -1.55 -2.34
C PHE A 70 -10.20 -2.47 -1.62
N ASN A 71 -11.32 -2.81 -2.25
CA ASN A 71 -12.31 -3.73 -1.68
C ASN A 71 -11.75 -5.13 -1.47
N TYR A 72 -10.91 -5.61 -2.40
CA TYR A 72 -10.20 -6.89 -2.23
C TYR A 72 -9.25 -6.86 -1.03
N ALA A 73 -8.46 -5.80 -0.88
CA ALA A 73 -7.56 -5.63 0.25
C ALA A 73 -8.33 -5.55 1.59
N LEU A 74 -9.46 -4.84 1.63
CA LEU A 74 -10.35 -4.81 2.80
C LEU A 74 -10.93 -6.19 3.14
N GLY A 75 -11.40 -6.94 2.13
CA GLY A 75 -11.92 -8.29 2.32
C GLY A 75 -10.87 -9.23 2.92
N LEU A 76 -9.62 -9.16 2.41
CA LEU A 76 -8.51 -9.92 2.97
C LEU A 76 -8.15 -9.50 4.40
N ALA A 77 -8.22 -8.19 4.71
CA ALA A 77 -7.95 -7.70 6.04
C ALA A 77 -9.00 -8.19 7.06
N LEU A 78 -10.28 -8.22 6.66
CA LEU A 78 -11.37 -8.80 7.45
C LEU A 78 -11.17 -10.31 7.66
N GLU A 79 -10.87 -11.07 6.60
CA GLU A 79 -10.62 -12.51 6.68
C GLU A 79 -9.46 -12.86 7.62
N LYS A 80 -8.43 -12.01 7.65
CA LYS A 80 -7.26 -12.16 8.52
C LYS A 80 -7.46 -11.62 9.93
N GLY A 81 -8.62 -11.01 10.24
CA GLY A 81 -8.88 -10.40 11.54
C GLY A 81 -7.99 -9.20 11.85
N LEU A 82 -7.52 -8.50 10.82
CA LEU A 82 -6.70 -7.27 10.97
C LEU A 82 -7.58 -6.03 11.20
N ILE A 83 -8.84 -6.10 10.80
CA ILE A 83 -9.85 -5.05 10.99
C ILE A 83 -11.19 -5.70 11.34
N ASP A 84 -12.03 -4.97 12.07
CA ASP A 84 -13.40 -5.37 12.40
C ASP A 84 -14.38 -5.03 11.26
N ALA A 85 -15.47 -5.80 11.19
CA ALA A 85 -16.53 -5.66 10.19
C ALA A 85 -17.49 -4.49 10.47
#